data_AF-A0A7S0I3Q7-F1
#
_entry.id   AF-A0A7S0I3Q7-F1
#
_cell.length_a   1.000
_cell.length_b   1.000
_cell.length_c   1.000
_cell.angle_alpha   90.00
_cell.angle_beta   90.00
_cell.angle_gamma   90.00
#
_symmetry.space_group_name_H-M   'P 1'
#
loop_
_entity.id
_entity.type
_entity.pdbx_description
1 polymer ?
#
loop_
_entity_poly.entity_id
_entity_poly.type
_entity_poly.pdbx_seq_one_letter_code
_entity_poly.pdbx_strand_id
1 'polypeptide(L)'
;AANETLDLVVTGSFSNLALAMNTDPGTFLSKVGTVYFSGALVEPATNKPYIEQKNFSPEDHRYGSNAFPHTDRTPGTSWNVFLDPISASQIFSSGVKIVASTWDSQNVLQISEEDP
;
A
#
# COMPACT_ATOMS: atom_id res chain seq x y z
N ALA A 1 -16.20 -14.13 25.92
CA ALA A 1 -14.88 -14.03 25.28
C ALA A 1 -14.54 -12.55 25.20
N ALA A 2 -13.36 -12.15 25.65
CA ALA A 2 -12.95 -10.74 25.67
C ALA A 2 -12.94 -10.16 24.23
N ASN A 3 -12.87 -8.84 24.14
CA ASN A 3 -12.87 -8.02 22.93
C ASN A 3 -11.64 -8.28 22.02
N GLU A 4 -11.43 -9.52 21.60
CA GLU A 4 -10.33 -9.90 20.73
C GLU A 4 -10.56 -9.36 19.32
N THR A 5 -9.52 -8.73 18.81
CA THR A 5 -9.40 -8.24 17.43
C THR A 5 -8.46 -9.15 16.65
N LEU A 6 -8.66 -9.22 15.34
CA LEU A 6 -7.84 -9.96 14.40
C LEU A 6 -6.93 -8.98 13.63
N ASP A 7 -5.63 -9.26 13.66
CA ASP A 7 -4.68 -8.61 12.77
C ASP A 7 -4.64 -9.33 11.42
N LEU A 8 -4.60 -8.55 10.34
CA LEU A 8 -4.67 -9.04 8.97
C LEU A 8 -3.34 -8.77 8.25
N VAL A 9 -2.87 -9.76 7.50
CA VAL A 9 -1.74 -9.61 6.57
C VAL A 9 -2.28 -9.62 5.14
N VAL A 10 -2.06 -8.52 4.42
CA VAL A 10 -2.59 -8.27 3.07
C VAL A 10 -1.42 -8.15 2.09
N THR A 11 -1.20 -9.20 1.30
CA THR A 11 -0.10 -9.26 0.33
C THR A 11 -0.53 -8.95 -1.11
N GLY A 12 -1.84 -8.77 -1.33
CA GLY A 12 -2.45 -8.41 -2.61
C GLY A 12 -3.23 -7.09 -2.55
N SER A 13 -4.18 -6.90 -3.46
CA SER A 13 -5.05 -5.71 -3.46
C SER A 13 -6.04 -5.69 -2.28
N PHE A 14 -6.61 -4.51 -2.03
CA PHE A 14 -7.55 -4.28 -0.92
C PHE A 14 -9.00 -4.71 -1.20
N SER A 15 -9.29 -5.24 -2.39
CA SER A 15 -10.66 -5.49 -2.85
C SER A 15 -11.47 -6.38 -1.90
N ASN A 16 -10.86 -7.44 -1.36
CA ASN A 16 -11.54 -8.35 -0.41
C ASN A 16 -11.82 -7.67 0.93
N LEU A 17 -10.89 -6.85 1.41
CA LEU A 17 -11.07 -6.11 2.66
C LEU A 17 -12.17 -5.06 2.49
N ALA A 18 -12.15 -4.31 1.39
CA ALA A 18 -13.17 -3.32 1.09
C ALA A 18 -14.55 -3.97 0.96
N LEU A 19 -14.65 -5.12 0.28
CA LEU A 19 -15.89 -5.89 0.21
C LEU A 19 -16.37 -6.32 1.60
N ALA A 20 -15.49 -6.86 2.44
CA ALA A 20 -15.85 -7.27 3.81
C ALA A 20 -16.34 -6.08 4.66
N MET A 21 -15.64 -4.95 4.59
CA MET A 21 -16.02 -3.71 5.27
C MET A 21 -17.37 -3.19 4.77
N ASN A 22 -17.62 -3.21 3.46
CA ASN A 22 -18.88 -2.73 2.89
C ASN A 22 -20.07 -3.67 3.17
N THR A 23 -19.79 -4.97 3.37
CA THR A 23 -20.83 -5.98 3.64
C THR A 23 -21.29 -5.94 5.10
N ASP A 24 -20.36 -5.85 6.05
CA ASP A 24 -20.67 -5.72 7.47
C ASP A 24 -19.69 -4.75 8.16
N PRO A 25 -19.95 -3.43 8.05
CA PRO A 25 -19.05 -2.41 8.61
C PRO A 25 -18.91 -2.53 10.13
N GLY A 26 -19.98 -2.92 10.83
CA GLY A 26 -20.01 -3.00 12.28
C GLY A 26 -19.10 -4.10 12.81
N THR A 27 -19.18 -5.30 12.22
CA THR A 27 -18.27 -6.39 12.56
C THR A 27 -16.85 -6.06 12.12
N PHE A 28 -16.66 -5.54 10.89
CA PHE A 28 -15.34 -5.22 10.38
C PHE A 28 -14.59 -4.24 11.29
N LEU A 29 -15.20 -3.09 11.61
CA LEU A 29 -14.56 -2.05 12.42
C LEU A 29 -14.39 -2.45 13.89
N SER A 30 -15.19 -3.39 14.41
CA SER A 30 -15.06 -3.86 15.79
C SER A 30 -14.12 -5.06 15.95
N LYS A 31 -13.80 -5.77 14.86
CA LYS A 31 -13.01 -7.00 14.89
C LYS A 31 -11.66 -6.90 14.20
N VAL A 32 -11.47 -5.98 13.26
CA VAL A 32 -10.16 -5.79 12.64
C VAL A 32 -9.30 -4.89 13.53
N GLY A 33 -8.15 -5.41 13.94
CA GLY A 33 -7.16 -4.68 14.75
C GLY A 33 -6.22 -3.86 13.89
N THR A 34 -5.15 -4.49 13.41
CA THR A 34 -4.15 -3.90 12.53
C THR A 34 -4.15 -4.59 11.17
N VAL A 35 -4.11 -3.81 10.09
CA VAL A 35 -3.87 -4.30 8.73
C VAL A 35 -2.41 -4.04 8.38
N TYR A 36 -1.64 -5.13 8.27
CA TYR A 36 -0.29 -5.12 7.71
C TYR A 36 -0.42 -5.36 6.21
N PHE A 37 0.14 -4.49 5.37
CA PHE A 37 0.07 -4.69 3.92
C PHE A 37 1.40 -4.50 3.22
N SER A 38 1.61 -5.21 2.10
CA SER A 38 2.75 -5.00 1.20
C SER A 38 2.42 -3.92 0.18
N GLY A 39 3.21 -2.86 0.14
CA GLY A 39 3.02 -1.75 -0.79
C GLY A 39 3.24 -0.39 -0.16
N ALA A 40 2.92 0.64 -0.93
CA ALA A 40 3.26 2.05 -0.71
C ALA A 40 4.76 2.39 -0.86
N LEU A 41 5.00 3.66 -1.22
CA LEU A 41 6.30 4.32 -1.15
C LEU A 41 6.27 5.23 0.08
N VAL A 42 7.34 5.22 0.88
CA VAL A 42 7.58 6.29 1.85
C VAL A 42 8.24 7.44 1.11
N GLU A 43 7.53 8.53 0.92
CA GLU A 43 8.17 9.78 0.50
C GLU A 43 8.87 10.41 1.71
N PRO A 44 10.12 10.88 1.58
CA PRO A 44 10.71 11.73 2.61
C PRO A 44 9.80 12.95 2.79
N ALA A 45 9.58 13.37 4.04
CA ALA A 45 8.74 14.50 4.43
C ALA A 45 9.31 15.85 3.98
N THR A 46 9.66 15.99 2.71
CA THR A 46 9.91 17.28 2.08
C THR A 46 8.55 17.90 1.81
N ASN A 47 8.27 19.05 2.42
CA ASN A 47 7.08 19.89 2.24
C ASN A 47 6.86 20.39 0.79
N LYS A 48 7.33 19.68 -0.22
CA LYS A 48 7.05 19.99 -1.62
C LYS A 48 5.78 19.22 -1.98
N PRO A 49 4.65 19.91 -2.23
CA PRO A 49 3.51 19.25 -2.84
C PRO A 49 4.00 18.57 -4.13
N TYR A 50 3.34 17.47 -4.50
CA TYR A 50 3.51 16.77 -5.76
C TYR A 50 3.21 17.74 -6.93
N ILE A 51 4.14 18.64 -7.20
CA ILE A 51 4.13 19.57 -8.31
C ILE A 51 4.93 18.89 -9.39
N GLU A 52 4.20 18.41 -10.41
CA GLU A 52 4.66 18.17 -11.77
C GLU A 52 6.19 17.98 -11.87
N GLN A 53 6.69 16.78 -11.59
CA GLN A 53 7.96 16.37 -12.19
C GLN A 53 7.71 16.17 -13.69
N LYS A 54 7.62 17.29 -14.43
CA LYS A 54 7.52 17.38 -15.89
C LYS A 54 8.72 16.76 -16.61
N ASN A 55 9.75 16.38 -15.86
CA ASN A 55 10.94 15.71 -16.35
C ASN A 55 11.02 14.30 -15.76
N PHE A 56 10.04 13.46 -16.10
CA PHE A 56 10.24 12.01 -16.03
C PHE A 56 11.31 11.66 -17.07
N SER A 57 12.58 11.62 -16.66
CA SER A 57 13.57 10.89 -17.43
C SER A 57 13.28 9.42 -17.23
N PRO A 58 13.11 8.61 -18.30
CA PRO A 58 13.05 7.15 -18.17
C PRO A 58 14.26 6.57 -17.43
N GLU A 59 15.35 7.33 -17.36
CA GLU A 59 16.62 6.98 -16.71
C GLU A 59 16.71 7.47 -15.24
N ASP A 60 15.76 8.29 -14.76
CA ASP A 60 15.69 8.65 -13.34
C ASP A 60 15.05 7.50 -12.54
N HIS A 61 15.83 6.42 -12.40
CA HIS A 61 15.61 5.30 -11.49
C HIS A 61 15.50 5.72 -10.00
N ARG A 62 15.62 7.01 -9.70
CA ARG A 62 15.54 7.60 -8.35
C ARG A 62 14.12 7.66 -7.81
N TYR A 63 13.11 7.55 -8.67
CA TYR A 63 11.71 7.44 -8.26
C TYR A 63 11.20 6.04 -8.60
N GLY A 64 11.67 5.06 -7.81
CA GLY A 64 11.36 3.64 -7.87
C GLY A 64 9.89 3.32 -7.56
N SER A 65 8.98 3.75 -8.43
CA SER A 65 7.60 3.26 -8.44
C SER A 65 7.64 1.81 -8.87
N ASN A 66 7.18 0.88 -8.03
CA ASN A 66 7.08 -0.51 -8.43
C ASN A 66 5.85 -0.76 -9.31
N ALA A 67 4.93 0.19 -9.48
CA ALA A 67 3.67 -0.05 -10.14
C ALA A 67 3.68 0.13 -11.66
N PHE A 68 2.93 -0.73 -12.34
CA PHE A 68 2.65 -0.65 -13.77
C PHE A 68 1.21 -0.17 -14.02
N PRO A 69 0.96 0.59 -15.11
CA PRO A 69 1.96 1.11 -16.03
C PRO A 69 2.74 2.23 -15.36
N HIS A 70 4.06 2.26 -15.60
CA HIS A 70 4.94 3.35 -15.15
C HIS A 70 4.60 4.59 -15.98
N THR A 71 3.63 5.37 -15.52
CA THR A 71 3.20 6.61 -16.16
C THR A 71 3.47 7.78 -15.24
N ASP A 72 3.56 8.97 -15.82
CA ASP A 72 3.55 10.25 -15.12
C ASP A 72 2.33 10.43 -14.20
N ARG A 73 1.26 9.67 -14.41
CA ARG A 73 0.03 9.66 -13.60
C ARG A 73 0.08 8.76 -12.38
N THR A 74 1.08 7.89 -12.28
CA THR A 74 1.23 6.88 -11.22
C THR A 74 2.62 6.86 -10.53
N PRO A 75 3.28 8.01 -10.29
CA PRO A 75 4.52 8.02 -9.52
C PRO A 75 4.30 7.56 -8.10
N GLY A 76 5.26 6.80 -7.58
CA GLY A 76 5.28 6.34 -6.20
C GLY A 76 4.14 5.40 -5.80
N THR A 77 3.30 4.95 -6.75
CA THR A 77 2.27 3.96 -6.44
C THR A 77 2.87 2.55 -6.39
N SER A 78 2.20 1.69 -5.64
CA SER A 78 2.57 0.27 -5.52
C SER A 78 1.53 -0.61 -6.21
N TRP A 79 1.94 -1.75 -6.76
CA TRP A 79 1.04 -2.69 -7.45
C TRP A 79 -0.25 -2.99 -6.68
N ASN A 80 -0.15 -3.31 -5.38
CA ASN A 80 -1.30 -3.68 -4.57
C ASN A 80 -2.32 -2.55 -4.38
N VAL A 81 -1.88 -1.29 -4.40
CA VAL A 81 -2.76 -0.12 -4.37
C VAL A 81 -3.28 0.19 -5.77
N PHE A 82 -2.44 0.08 -6.80
CA PHE A 82 -2.81 0.37 -8.18
C PHE A 82 -3.87 -0.59 -8.74
N LEU A 83 -3.83 -1.86 -8.35
CA LEU A 83 -4.79 -2.87 -8.84
C LEU A 83 -6.24 -2.53 -8.47
N ASP A 84 -6.46 -1.86 -7.35
CA ASP A 84 -7.78 -1.38 -6.92
C ASP A 84 -7.66 -0.14 -6.03
N PRO A 85 -7.48 1.06 -6.63
CA PRO A 85 -7.24 2.28 -5.87
C PRO A 85 -8.49 2.75 -5.12
N ILE A 86 -9.68 2.36 -5.58
CA ILE A 86 -10.95 2.70 -4.90
C ILE A 86 -11.04 1.93 -3.58
N SER A 87 -10.83 0.61 -3.62
CA SER A 87 -10.82 -0.22 -2.41
C SER A 87 -9.69 0.17 -1.45
N ALA A 88 -8.51 0.49 -1.96
CA ALA A 88 -7.41 0.99 -1.13
C ALA A 88 -7.80 2.29 -0.41
N SER A 89 -8.38 3.25 -1.14
CA SER A 89 -8.86 4.52 -0.56
C SER A 89 -9.91 4.31 0.54
N GLN A 90 -10.86 3.37 0.33
CA GLN A 90 -11.86 3.01 1.32
C GLN A 90 -11.23 2.48 2.61
N ILE A 91 -10.27 1.55 2.51
CA ILE A 91 -9.58 0.99 3.68
C ILE A 91 -8.71 2.04 4.36
N PHE A 92 -7.97 2.85 3.61
CA PHE A 92 -7.13 3.92 4.17
C PHE A 92 -7.95 4.98 4.91
N SER A 93 -9.18 5.22 4.48
CA SER A 93 -10.10 6.18 5.10
C SER A 93 -10.99 5.57 6.20
N SER A 94 -10.90 4.25 6.43
CA SER A 94 -11.82 3.51 7.32
C SER A 94 -11.60 3.76 8.82
N GLY A 95 -10.44 4.29 9.21
CA GLY A 95 -10.04 4.43 10.61
C GLY A 95 -9.40 3.18 11.22
N VAL A 96 -9.31 2.07 10.48
CA VAL A 96 -8.51 0.90 10.87
C VAL A 96 -7.03 1.28 10.94
N LYS A 97 -6.30 0.69 11.89
CA LYS A 97 -4.85 0.89 12.00
C LYS A 97 -4.14 0.16 10.85
N ILE A 98 -3.29 0.87 10.13
CA ILE A 98 -2.57 0.32 8.97
C ILE A 98 -1.06 0.43 9.18
N VAL A 99 -0.36 -0.65 8.84
CA VAL A 99 1.10 -0.70 8.81
C VAL A 99 1.54 -1.17 7.43
N ALA A 100 2.32 -0.34 6.74
CA ALA A 100 2.83 -0.65 5.42
C ALA A 100 4.22 -1.30 5.51
N SER A 101 4.41 -2.40 4.79
CA SER A 101 5.72 -2.89 4.35
C SER A 101 5.99 -2.23 3.01
N THR A 102 6.71 -1.11 3.05
CA THR A 102 6.97 -0.25 1.90
C THR A 102 8.07 -0.79 1.00
N TRP A 103 8.15 -0.29 -0.24
CA TRP A 103 9.13 -0.75 -1.22
C TRP A 103 10.58 -0.68 -0.71
N ASP A 104 10.95 0.40 -0.03
CA ASP A 104 12.26 0.56 0.61
C ASP A 104 12.52 -0.50 1.68
N SER A 105 11.52 -0.86 2.49
CA SER A 105 11.63 -1.95 3.46
C SER A 105 11.72 -3.34 2.82
N GLN A 106 11.21 -3.51 1.59
CA GLN A 106 11.29 -4.78 0.87
C GLN A 106 12.66 -4.94 0.17
N ASN A 107 13.24 -3.84 -0.31
CA ASN A 107 14.56 -3.86 -0.97
C ASN A 107 15.72 -4.20 -0.05
N VAL A 108 15.55 -4.16 1.27
CA VAL A 108 16.61 -4.60 2.21
C VAL A 108 16.77 -6.13 2.20
N LEU A 109 15.79 -6.87 1.68
CA LEU A 109 15.78 -8.32 1.57
C LEU A 109 15.62 -8.73 0.11
N GLN A 110 16.66 -8.52 -0.68
CA GLN A 110 16.71 -9.00 -2.05
C GLN A 110 16.95 -10.50 -2.07
N ILE A 111 16.08 -11.23 -2.75
CA ILE A 111 16.28 -12.66 -3.00
C ILE A 111 17.21 -12.80 -4.20
N SER A 112 18.32 -13.52 -4.04
CA SER A 112 19.30 -13.80 -5.08
C SER A 112 19.42 -15.30 -5.37
N GLU A 113 20.18 -15.67 -6.40
CA GLU A 113 20.40 -17.08 -6.77
C GLU A 113 21.21 -17.84 -5.70
N GLU A 114 21.91 -17.09 -4.84
CA GLU A 114 22.71 -17.62 -3.73
C GLU A 114 21.88 -17.87 -2.46
N ASP A 115 20.63 -17.41 -2.41
CA ASP A 115 19.72 -17.73 -1.31
C ASP A 115 19.25 -19.19 -1.40
N PRO A 116 19.18 -19.90 -0.26
CA PRO A 116 18.94 -21.34 -0.19
C PRO A 116 17.54 -21.80 -0.62
#